data_AF-A0A3C2BYF0-F1
#
_entry.id   AF-A0A3C2BYF0-F1
#
_cell.length_a   1.000
_cell.length_b   1.000
_cell.length_c   1.000
_cell.angle_alpha   90.00
_cell.angle_beta   90.00
_cell.angle_gamma   90.00
#
_symmetry.space_group_name_H-M   'P 1'
#
loop_
_entity.id
_entity.type
_entity.pdbx_description
1 polymer ?
#
loop_
_entity_poly.entity_id
_entity_poly.type
_entity_poly.pdbx_seq_one_letter_code
_entity_poly.pdbx_strand_id
1 'polypeptide(L)'
;FSAEERSGATVRAVNPDTNAQGNPEFELVLPDGETGLHVNSRLIGAHHIGNLLAAAAAAWAAGVPGTDIAASLSTQSAASRWRMERTERADG
;
A
#
# COMPACT_ATOMS: atom_id res chain seq x y z
N PHE A 1 0.52 -33.49 -6.47
CA PHE A 1 0.38 -32.03 -6.62
C PHE A 1 1.08 -31.39 -5.44
N SER A 2 2.38 -31.11 -5.57
CA SER A 2 3.14 -30.43 -4.52
C SER A 2 2.80 -28.95 -4.60
N ALA A 3 1.96 -28.48 -3.69
CA ALA A 3 1.84 -27.06 -3.43
C ALA A 3 3.12 -26.66 -2.72
N GLU A 4 4.09 -26.15 -3.47
CA GLU A 4 5.15 -25.35 -2.87
C GLU A 4 4.46 -24.16 -2.23
N GLU A 5 4.24 -24.26 -0.93
CA GLU A 5 3.93 -23.13 -0.09
C GLU A 5 4.98 -22.07 -0.42
N ARG A 6 4.55 -20.95 -1.05
CA ARG A 6 5.41 -19.78 -1.22
C ARG A 6 5.61 -19.16 0.16
N SER A 7 6.38 -19.82 1.01
CA SER A 7 6.65 -19.41 2.39
C SER A 7 7.57 -18.17 2.47
N GLY A 8 7.94 -17.56 1.34
CA GLY A 8 9.04 -16.59 1.30
C GLY A 8 8.67 -15.14 0.95
N ALA A 9 7.42 -14.81 0.62
CA ALA A 9 7.10 -13.47 0.11
C ALA A 9 5.88 -12.82 0.76
N THR A 10 5.90 -12.70 2.09
CA THR A 10 4.78 -12.04 2.79
C THR A 10 5.14 -10.58 3.08
N VAL A 11 4.54 -9.67 2.32
CA VAL A 11 4.49 -8.25 2.68
C VAL A 11 3.55 -8.06 3.86
N ARG A 12 4.00 -7.39 4.92
CA ARG A 12 3.24 -7.24 6.17
C ARG A 12 3.33 -5.84 6.73
N ALA A 13 2.26 -5.40 7.39
CA ALA A 13 2.29 -4.23 8.27
C ALA A 13 2.55 -4.69 9.70
N VAL A 14 3.49 -4.04 10.37
CA VAL A 14 3.82 -4.24 11.78
C VAL A 14 3.42 -2.98 12.54
N ASN A 15 2.85 -3.17 13.74
CA ASN A 15 2.29 -2.10 14.57
C ASN A 15 1.32 -1.16 13.80
N PRO A 16 0.33 -1.70 13.05
CA PRO A 16 -0.60 -0.83 12.33
C PRO A 16 -1.46 -0.04 13.32
N ASP A 17 -1.36 1.28 13.23
CA ASP A 17 -2.14 2.22 14.00
C ASP A 17 -2.77 3.28 13.08
N THR A 18 -3.57 4.17 13.65
CA THR A 18 -4.17 5.29 12.93
C THR A 18 -3.92 6.53 13.74
N ASN A 19 -3.13 7.45 13.18
CA ASN A 19 -2.72 8.65 13.88
C ASN A 19 -3.90 9.58 14.22
N ALA A 20 -3.65 10.64 14.98
CA ALA A 20 -4.67 11.60 15.41
C ALA A 20 -5.44 12.30 14.26
N GLN A 21 -4.94 12.22 13.02
CA GLN A 21 -5.60 12.75 11.81
C GLN A 21 -6.40 11.68 11.05
N GLY A 22 -6.51 10.45 11.56
CA GLY A 22 -7.23 9.35 10.91
C GLY A 22 -6.41 8.65 9.83
N ASN A 23 -5.10 8.89 9.77
CA ASN A 23 -4.20 8.35 8.77
C ASN A 23 -3.53 7.05 9.22
N PRO A 24 -3.51 6.00 8.38
CA PRO A 24 -2.82 4.76 8.74
C PRO A 24 -1.31 4.97 8.84
N GLU A 25 -0.74 4.54 9.96
CA GLU A 25 0.70 4.46 10.19
C GLU A 25 1.11 3.02 10.51
N PHE A 26 2.21 2.55 9.93
CA PHE A 26 2.74 1.21 10.21
C PHE A 26 4.19 1.08 9.73
N GLU A 27 4.87 0.05 10.24
CA GLU A 27 6.13 -0.41 9.69
C GLU A 27 5.87 -1.45 8.59
N LEU A 28 6.36 -1.19 7.39
CA LEU A 28 6.31 -2.11 6.26
C LEU A 28 7.44 -3.13 6.38
N VAL A 29 7.09 -4.42 6.31
CA VAL A 29 8.04 -5.51 6.21
C VAL A 29 7.93 -6.12 4.82
N LEU A 30 9.05 -6.14 4.11
CA LEU A 30 9.16 -6.76 2.79
C LEU A 30 9.74 -8.17 2.89
N PRO A 31 9.52 -9.01 1.85
CA PRO A 31 10.02 -10.39 1.79
C PRO A 31 11.52 -10.57 1.98
N ASP A 32 12.31 -9.56 1.59
CA ASP A 32 13.77 -9.59 1.73
C ASP A 32 14.24 -9.43 3.19
N GLY A 33 13.31 -9.17 4.11
CA GLY A 33 13.62 -8.87 5.50
C GLY A 33 14.03 -7.42 5.73
N GLU A 34 13.82 -6.54 4.75
CA GLU A 34 14.05 -5.10 4.90
C GLU A 34 13.12 -4.56 6.02
N THR A 35 13.73 -3.83 6.95
CA THR A 35 13.08 -3.29 8.15
C THR A 35 13.33 -1.78 8.25
N GLY A 36 12.55 -1.07 9.06
CA GLY A 36 12.67 0.39 9.21
C GLY A 36 11.96 1.18 8.11
N LEU A 37 11.14 0.52 7.29
CA LEU A 37 10.29 1.15 6.27
C LEU A 37 9.03 1.71 6.93
N HIS A 38 9.13 2.89 7.52
CA HIS A 38 7.99 3.56 8.12
C HIS A 38 7.06 4.13 7.05
N VAL A 39 5.76 3.81 7.13
CA VAL A 39 4.73 4.31 6.23
C VAL A 39 3.75 5.17 7.02
N ASN A 40 3.57 6.42 6.60
CA ASN A 40 2.51 7.31 7.08
C ASN A 40 1.62 7.73 5.91
N SER A 41 0.56 6.99 5.66
CA SER A 41 -0.30 7.20 4.50
C SER A 41 -1.21 8.41 4.70
N ARG A 42 -1.45 9.23 3.68
CA ARG A 42 -2.40 10.34 3.75
C ARG A 42 -3.85 9.92 3.42
N LEU A 43 -4.11 8.61 3.36
CA LEU A 43 -5.46 8.04 3.24
C LEU A 43 -6.18 8.16 4.59
N ILE A 44 -7.51 8.23 4.58
CA ILE A 44 -8.31 8.31 5.82
C ILE A 44 -8.99 6.96 6.03
N GLY A 45 -8.67 6.28 7.14
CA GLY A 45 -9.32 5.03 7.57
C GLY A 45 -8.43 3.77 7.49
N ALA A 46 -8.48 2.95 8.55
CA ALA A 46 -7.68 1.73 8.71
C ALA A 46 -7.91 0.66 7.62
N HIS A 47 -9.05 0.70 6.94
CA HIS A 47 -9.37 -0.18 5.81
C HIS A 47 -8.40 -0.01 4.62
N HIS A 48 -7.67 1.10 4.56
CA HIS A 48 -6.68 1.33 3.51
C HIS A 48 -5.40 0.52 3.70
N ILE A 49 -5.10 -0.01 4.88
CA ILE A 49 -3.88 -0.78 5.15
C ILE A 49 -3.78 -1.98 4.19
N GLY A 50 -4.89 -2.70 3.95
CA GLY A 50 -4.91 -3.81 2.99
C GLY A 50 -4.54 -3.38 1.56
N ASN A 51 -5.04 -2.23 1.12
CA ASN A 51 -4.72 -1.68 -0.20
C ASN A 51 -3.26 -1.22 -0.29
N LEU A 52 -2.73 -0.63 0.79
CA LEU A 52 -1.33 -0.21 0.87
C LEU A 52 -0.39 -1.43 0.82
N LEU A 53 -0.72 -2.51 1.53
CA LEU A 53 0.04 -3.76 1.48
C LEU A 53 -0.02 -4.43 0.09
N ALA A 54 -1.18 -4.40 -0.57
CA ALA A 54 -1.31 -4.91 -1.93
C ALA A 54 -0.46 -4.09 -2.93
N ALA A 55 -0.45 -2.77 -2.80
CA ALA A 55 0.39 -1.89 -3.61
C ALA A 55 1.89 -2.11 -3.35
N ALA A 56 2.28 -2.28 -2.08
CA ALA A 56 3.64 -2.62 -1.69
C ALA A 56 4.08 -3.96 -2.29
N ALA A 57 3.22 -4.98 -2.25
CA ALA A 57 3.50 -6.28 -2.85
C ALA A 57 3.66 -6.21 -4.37
N ALA A 58 2.82 -5.43 -5.06
CA ALA A 58 2.94 -5.21 -6.49
C ALA A 58 4.23 -4.48 -6.86
N ALA A 59 4.60 -3.42 -6.12
CA ALA A 59 5.82 -2.66 -6.36
C ALA A 59 7.08 -3.48 -6.06
N TRP A 60 7.08 -4.27 -4.98
CA TRP A 60 8.18 -5.17 -4.66
C TRP A 60 8.35 -6.26 -5.74
N ALA A 61 7.25 -6.85 -6.21
CA ALA A 61 7.29 -7.82 -7.30
C ALA A 61 7.81 -7.22 -8.62
N ALA A 62 7.70 -5.90 -8.80
CA ALA A 62 8.27 -5.16 -9.93
C ALA A 62 9.74 -4.77 -9.74
N GLY A 63 10.37 -5.11 -8.60
CA GLY A 63 11.78 -4.82 -8.30
C GLY A 63 12.04 -3.41 -7.78
N VAL A 64 11.00 -2.72 -7.28
CA VAL A 64 11.17 -1.39 -6.67
C VAL A 64 11.84 -1.52 -5.29
N PRO A 65 12.82 -0.67 -4.94
CA PRO A 65 13.45 -0.66 -3.62
C PRO A 65 12.43 -0.39 -2.51
N GLY A 66 12.59 -1.03 -1.35
CA GLY A 66 11.63 -0.87 -0.26
C GLY A 66 11.52 0.55 0.29
N THR A 67 12.63 1.29 0.29
CA THR A 67 12.67 2.71 0.63
C THR A 67 11.79 3.57 -0.29
N ASP A 68 11.84 3.33 -1.61
CA ASP A 68 10.99 3.99 -2.60
C ASP A 68 9.51 3.60 -2.44
N ILE A 69 9.24 2.32 -2.12
CA ILE A 69 7.88 1.85 -1.83
C ILE A 69 7.32 2.58 -0.61
N ALA A 70 8.05 2.62 0.50
CA ALA A 70 7.61 3.25 1.74
C ALA A 70 7.41 4.77 1.57
N ALA A 71 8.31 5.44 0.85
CA ALA A 71 8.18 6.85 0.50
C ALA A 71 6.93 7.09 -0.36
N SER A 72 6.72 6.28 -1.41
CA SER A 72 5.56 6.37 -2.29
C SER A 72 4.24 6.18 -1.52
N LEU A 73 4.14 5.15 -0.69
CA LEU A 73 2.96 4.88 0.16
C LEU A 73 2.70 6.03 1.16
N SER A 74 3.75 6.66 1.67
CA SER A 74 3.63 7.81 2.57
C SER A 74 3.18 9.10 1.87
N THR A 75 3.35 9.16 0.54
CA THR A 75 2.82 10.26 -0.28
C THR A 75 1.43 9.98 -0.86
N GLN A 76 0.96 8.73 -0.80
CA GLN A 76 -0.38 8.37 -1.27
C GLN A 76 -1.44 9.07 -0.42
N SER A 77 -2.15 9.96 -1.09
CA SER A 77 -3.38 10.59 -0.60
C SER A 77 -4.57 9.96 -1.31
N ALA A 78 -5.77 10.18 -0.78
CA ALA A 78 -6.99 9.63 -1.38
C ALA A 78 -7.09 10.08 -2.84
N ALA A 79 -6.92 9.15 -3.78
CA ALA A 79 -7.10 9.37 -5.21
C ALA A 79 -8.58 9.61 -5.59
N SER A 80 -9.46 9.71 -4.59
CA SER A 80 -10.90 9.88 -4.71
C SER A 80 -11.28 11.33 -5.03
N ARG A 81 -10.78 11.88 -6.13
CA ARG A 81 -11.45 13.03 -6.78
C ARG A 81 -12.15 12.70 -8.09
N TRP A 82 -11.99 11.48 -8.66
CA TRP A 82 -12.51 11.17 -10.01
C TRP A 82 -13.06 9.75 -10.25
N ARG A 83 -13.61 9.05 -9.25
CA ARG A 83 -14.42 7.83 -9.53
C ARG A 83 -15.88 8.22 -9.81
N MET A 84 -16.08 8.86 -10.97
CA MET A 84 -17.32 9.05 -11.77
C MET A 84 -17.16 10.27 -12.72
N GLU A 85 -15.99 10.55 -13.29
CA GLU A 85 -16.01 11.33 -14.54
C GLU A 85 -16.47 10.39 -15.65
N ARG A 86 -17.79 10.19 -15.71
CA ARG A 86 -18.44 9.82 -16.95
C ARG A 86 -18.16 11.00 -17.86
N THR A 87 -17.18 10.87 -18.74
CA THR A 87 -17.10 11.75 -19.91
C THR A 87 -18.44 11.54 -20.61
N GLU A 88 -19.35 12.49 -20.46
CA GLU A 88 -20.59 12.49 -21.21
C GLU A 88 -20.17 12.54 -22.68
N ARG A 89 -20.34 11.40 -23.36
CA ARG A 89 -20.14 11.35 -24.79
C ARG A 89 -21.23 12.25 -25.37
N ALA A 90 -20.82 13.32 -26.04
CA ALA A 90 -21.72 14.07 -26.89
C ALA A 90 -22.09 13.20 -28.09
N ASP A 91 -23.05 12.28 -27.91
CA ASP A 91 -23.89 11.76 -28.99
C ASP A 91 -25.13 11.07 -28.38
N GLY A 92 -26.26 11.78 -28.43
CA GLY A 92 -27.58 11.30 -28.03
C GLY A 92 -28.49 12.41 -27.53
#